data_AF-A0A5S5MBX4-F1
#
_entry.id   AF-A0A5S5MBX4-F1
#
_cell.length_a   1.000
_cell.length_b   1.000
_cell.length_c   1.000
_cell.angle_alpha   90.00
_cell.angle_beta   90.00
_cell.angle_gamma   90.00
#
_symmetry.space_group_name_H-M   'P 1'
#
loop_
_entity.id
_entity.type
_entity.pdbx_description
1 polymer ?
#
loop_
_entity_poly.entity_id
_entity_poly.type
_entity_poly.pdbx_seq_one_letter_code
_entity_poly.pdbx_strand_id
1 'polypeptide(L)'
;MDLAEEAFLAQRARNEEKALLLFLKALALEEKAANLLPLNEEAEPTRSILYRSAASLAYNARDYEQAERLVARGLAGYPPEEIREELKNLYEDINFQRHLKSKGTILDRKQWMLTIAGDAVKYGGTSADLLMTRVDRISSMFYRTVERMLKIPYRTGGGVSKKIKDDYGLFINALSPRSFAVSFQLGMPEPQMDLPLAVQPVEKSVDADEVIDEMMDCLALFEADDSETLKAQIGDESYFENFVGLAKEIAPDGKNVNLVGFTTVRNGVDTPVALRKKRKNRKIAPKERPEAEEQEGFFQLSGRLVRAYSPDHEKYGTVSLLQKETGEKIKIYVPLSIMKDVVQPYYEEFVTIQGYMEKKKRYYEEIALADEE
;
A
#
# COMPACT_ATOMS: atom_id res chain seq x y z
N MET A 1 -17.78 -11.52 -29.35
CA MET A 1 -17.62 -11.34 -27.90
C MET A 1 -16.25 -11.83 -27.40
N ASP A 2 -15.29 -12.19 -28.27
CA ASP A 2 -14.09 -12.91 -27.77
C ASP A 2 -12.79 -12.09 -27.61
N LEU A 3 -12.67 -10.89 -28.20
CA LEU A 3 -11.36 -10.22 -28.24
C LEU A 3 -10.85 -9.74 -26.87
N ALA A 4 -11.74 -9.24 -26.01
CA ALA A 4 -11.37 -8.80 -24.66
C ALA A 4 -11.02 -10.00 -23.76
N GLU A 5 -11.79 -11.09 -23.84
CA GLU A 5 -11.54 -12.31 -23.09
C GLU A 5 -10.22 -12.99 -23.54
N GLU A 6 -9.99 -13.07 -24.85
CA GLU A 6 -8.72 -13.54 -25.41
C GLU A 6 -7.54 -12.67 -24.98
N ALA A 7 -7.72 -11.36 -24.84
CA ALA A 7 -6.67 -10.46 -24.35
C ALA A 7 -6.27 -10.78 -22.91
N PHE A 8 -7.26 -11.00 -22.03
CA PHE A 8 -6.99 -11.40 -20.64
C PHE A 8 -6.38 -12.80 -20.53
N LEU A 9 -6.78 -13.75 -21.38
CA LEU A 9 -6.15 -15.07 -21.45
C LEU A 9 -4.69 -14.98 -21.90
N ALA A 10 -4.39 -14.15 -22.90
CA ALA A 10 -3.02 -13.90 -23.36
C ALA A 10 -2.17 -13.23 -22.27
N GLN A 11 -2.75 -12.30 -21.50
CA GLN A 11 -2.10 -11.65 -20.37
C GLN A 11 -1.76 -12.66 -19.26
N ARG A 12 -2.69 -13.55 -18.91
CA ARG A 12 -2.45 -14.64 -17.94
C ARG A 12 -1.36 -15.60 -18.39
N ALA A 13 -1.27 -15.85 -19.70
CA ALA A 13 -0.20 -16.65 -20.32
C ALA A 13 1.14 -15.90 -20.47
N ARG A 14 1.28 -14.68 -19.92
CA ARG A 14 2.46 -13.80 -20.03
C ARG A 14 2.86 -13.47 -21.47
N ASN A 15 1.93 -13.52 -22.42
CA ASN A 15 2.16 -13.11 -23.79
C ASN A 15 1.74 -11.64 -23.98
N GLU A 16 2.60 -10.72 -23.53
CA GLU A 16 2.30 -9.29 -23.45
C GLU A 16 2.00 -8.66 -24.81
N GLU A 17 2.80 -8.96 -25.84
CA GLU A 17 2.60 -8.38 -27.18
C GLU A 17 1.24 -8.75 -27.77
N LYS A 18 0.84 -10.02 -27.63
CA LYS A 18 -0.47 -10.49 -28.11
C LYS A 18 -1.60 -9.84 -27.31
N ALA A 19 -1.46 -9.74 -25.99
CA ALA A 19 -2.46 -9.11 -25.13
C ALA A 19 -2.69 -7.63 -25.52
N LEU A 20 -1.61 -6.86 -25.71
CA LEU A 20 -1.68 -5.45 -26.11
C LEU A 20 -2.43 -5.26 -27.44
N LEU A 21 -2.11 -6.08 -28.46
CA LEU A 21 -2.78 -6.03 -29.75
C LEU A 21 -4.28 -6.35 -29.66
N LEU A 22 -4.65 -7.32 -28.83
CA LEU A 22 -6.05 -7.69 -28.62
C LEU A 22 -6.82 -6.61 -27.86
N PHE A 23 -6.21 -5.99 -26.84
CA PHE A 23 -6.81 -4.85 -26.14
C PHE A 23 -7.08 -3.67 -27.07
N LEU A 24 -6.13 -3.31 -27.96
CA LEU A 24 -6.32 -2.24 -28.94
C LEU A 24 -7.44 -2.54 -29.94
N LYS A 25 -7.58 -3.79 -30.38
CA LYS A 25 -8.68 -4.21 -31.28
C LYS A 25 -10.04 -4.15 -30.59
N ALA A 26 -10.12 -4.65 -29.36
CA ALA A 26 -11.35 -4.59 -28.56
C ALA A 26 -11.75 -3.13 -28.27
N LEU A 27 -10.78 -2.29 -27.89
CA LEU A 27 -10.95 -0.86 -27.67
C LEU A 27 -11.63 -0.17 -28.86
N ALA A 28 -11.13 -0.42 -30.07
CA ALA A 28 -11.66 0.21 -31.27
C ALA A 28 -13.13 -0.16 -31.56
N LEU A 29 -13.58 -1.34 -31.13
CA LEU A 29 -14.98 -1.76 -31.27
C LEU A 29 -15.87 -1.11 -30.20
N GLU A 30 -15.42 -1.10 -28.95
CA GLU A 30 -16.13 -0.49 -27.82
C GLU A 30 -16.26 1.02 -27.99
N GLU A 31 -15.20 1.71 -28.41
CA GLU A 31 -15.25 3.16 -28.68
C GLU A 31 -16.22 3.47 -29.82
N LYS A 32 -16.26 2.66 -30.88
CA LYS A 32 -17.24 2.83 -31.96
C LYS A 32 -18.67 2.64 -31.45
N ALA A 33 -18.92 1.60 -30.66
CA ALA A 33 -20.24 1.36 -30.08
C ALA A 33 -20.68 2.52 -29.16
N ALA A 34 -19.77 3.01 -28.30
CA ALA A 34 -20.04 4.13 -27.40
C ALA A 34 -20.36 5.43 -28.16
N ASN A 35 -19.67 5.68 -29.27
CA ASN A 35 -19.88 6.88 -30.09
C ASN A 35 -21.17 6.87 -30.91
N LEU A 36 -21.80 5.69 -31.11
CA LEU A 36 -23.10 5.59 -31.79
C LEU A 36 -24.27 6.02 -30.88
N LEU A 37 -24.05 6.07 -29.57
CA LEU A 37 -25.08 6.43 -28.60
C LEU A 37 -25.12 7.94 -28.38
N PRO A 38 -26.32 8.56 -28.40
CA PRO A 38 -26.47 9.99 -28.19
C PRO A 38 -26.15 10.38 -26.74
N LEU A 39 -25.75 11.64 -26.53
CA LEU A 39 -25.52 12.23 -25.20
C LEU A 39 -26.87 12.68 -24.61
N ASN A 40 -27.67 11.75 -24.12
CA ASN A 40 -28.93 12.00 -23.43
C ASN A 40 -29.18 10.95 -22.33
N GLU A 41 -30.13 11.20 -21.43
CA GLU A 41 -30.45 10.27 -20.35
C GLU A 41 -31.00 8.93 -20.84
N GLU A 42 -31.69 8.91 -21.99
CA GLU A 42 -32.29 7.69 -22.57
C GLU A 42 -31.26 6.65 -23.04
N ALA A 43 -30.05 7.09 -23.41
CA ALA A 43 -28.98 6.20 -23.83
C ALA A 43 -28.18 5.61 -22.65
N GLU A 44 -28.44 6.09 -21.42
CA GLU A 44 -27.83 5.58 -20.20
C GLU A 44 -28.67 4.42 -19.63
N PRO A 45 -28.06 3.40 -19.02
CA PRO A 45 -26.65 3.28 -18.62
C PRO A 45 -25.70 2.81 -19.72
N THR A 46 -26.25 2.35 -20.86
CA THR A 46 -25.50 1.62 -21.90
C THR A 46 -24.31 2.43 -22.40
N ARG A 47 -24.51 3.74 -22.63
CA ARG A 47 -23.44 4.65 -23.06
C ARG A 47 -22.30 4.71 -22.05
N SER A 48 -22.59 4.94 -20.77
CA SER A 48 -21.58 5.00 -19.71
C SER A 48 -20.85 3.67 -19.51
N ILE A 49 -21.55 2.54 -19.62
CA ILE A 49 -20.94 1.20 -19.54
C ILE A 49 -19.92 1.00 -20.67
N LEU A 50 -20.28 1.38 -21.90
CA LEU A 50 -19.39 1.24 -23.06
C LEU A 50 -18.17 2.16 -22.96
N TYR A 51 -18.34 3.41 -22.49
CA TYR A 51 -17.20 4.29 -22.24
C TYR A 51 -16.29 3.78 -21.12
N ARG A 52 -16.86 3.23 -20.04
CA ARG A 52 -16.08 2.58 -18.98
C ARG A 52 -15.31 1.39 -19.53
N SER A 53 -15.96 0.51 -20.29
CA SER A 53 -15.34 -0.66 -20.93
C SER A 53 -14.19 -0.25 -21.86
N ALA A 54 -14.45 0.69 -22.78
CA ALA A 54 -13.47 1.23 -23.69
C ALA A 54 -12.27 1.83 -22.93
N ALA A 55 -12.52 2.64 -21.91
CA ALA A 55 -11.45 3.20 -21.09
C ALA A 55 -10.60 2.13 -20.39
N SER A 56 -11.22 1.07 -19.86
CA SER A 56 -10.48 -0.04 -19.24
C SER A 56 -9.61 -0.80 -20.25
N LEU A 57 -10.09 -0.98 -21.49
CA LEU A 57 -9.31 -1.61 -22.55
C LEU A 57 -8.12 -0.71 -22.97
N ALA A 58 -8.33 0.60 -23.09
CA ALA A 58 -7.25 1.55 -23.36
C ALA A 58 -6.22 1.57 -22.23
N TYR A 59 -6.66 1.51 -20.97
CA TYR A 59 -5.79 1.38 -19.81
C TYR A 59 -4.93 0.12 -19.88
N ASN A 60 -5.53 -1.04 -20.14
CA ASN A 60 -4.82 -2.31 -20.28
C ASN A 60 -3.87 -2.35 -21.49
N ALA A 61 -4.20 -1.61 -22.56
CA ALA A 61 -3.34 -1.39 -23.71
C ALA A 61 -2.17 -0.42 -23.43
N ARG A 62 -2.08 0.14 -22.21
CA ARG A 62 -1.10 1.18 -21.80
C ARG A 62 -1.22 2.49 -22.60
N ASP A 63 -2.37 2.73 -23.24
CA ASP A 63 -2.73 3.98 -23.90
C ASP A 63 -3.53 4.87 -22.93
N TYR A 64 -2.81 5.39 -21.94
CA TYR A 64 -3.42 6.17 -20.86
C TYR A 64 -4.00 7.51 -21.34
N GLU A 65 -3.51 8.07 -22.45
CA GLU A 65 -4.06 9.31 -23.00
C GLU A 65 -5.45 9.05 -23.61
N GLN A 66 -5.59 7.97 -24.38
CA GLN A 66 -6.89 7.59 -24.92
C GLN A 66 -7.85 7.15 -23.82
N ALA A 67 -7.36 6.41 -22.82
CA ALA A 67 -8.16 6.02 -21.67
C ALA A 67 -8.75 7.25 -20.95
N GLU A 68 -7.95 8.30 -20.72
CA GLU A 68 -8.40 9.54 -20.06
C GLU A 68 -9.55 10.19 -20.83
N ARG A 69 -9.39 10.33 -22.15
CA ARG A 69 -10.40 10.93 -23.02
C ARG A 69 -11.71 10.16 -22.98
N LEU A 70 -11.65 8.83 -22.94
CA LEU A 70 -12.82 7.96 -22.88
C LEU A 70 -13.55 8.05 -21.54
N VAL A 71 -12.81 8.08 -20.43
CA VAL A 71 -13.41 8.28 -19.10
C VAL A 71 -14.07 9.64 -19.01
N ALA A 72 -13.41 10.70 -19.48
CA ALA A 72 -13.98 12.05 -19.49
C ALA A 72 -15.28 12.12 -20.30
N ARG A 73 -15.36 11.42 -21.45
CA ARG A 73 -16.59 11.31 -22.24
C ARG A 73 -17.71 10.54 -21.54
N GLY A 74 -17.37 9.49 -20.79
CA GLY A 74 -18.32 8.77 -19.95
C GLY A 74 -18.89 9.68 -18.86
N LEU A 75 -18.02 10.33 -18.09
CA LEU A 75 -18.39 11.22 -16.98
C LEU A 75 -19.16 12.48 -17.43
N ALA A 76 -18.94 12.97 -18.65
CA ALA A 76 -19.65 14.12 -19.20
C ALA A 76 -21.13 13.82 -19.54
N GLY A 77 -21.56 12.55 -19.51
CA GLY A 77 -22.95 12.15 -19.73
C GLY A 77 -23.79 12.15 -18.45
N TYR A 78 -24.72 11.20 -18.38
CA TYR A 78 -25.61 11.01 -17.23
C TYR A 78 -25.39 9.63 -16.60
N PRO A 79 -24.15 9.24 -16.23
CA PRO A 79 -23.90 7.93 -15.66
C PRO A 79 -24.68 7.76 -14.36
N PRO A 80 -25.37 6.62 -14.17
CA PRO A 80 -25.88 6.22 -12.87
C PRO A 80 -24.74 6.16 -11.85
N GLU A 81 -25.10 6.28 -10.57
CA GLU A 81 -24.13 6.49 -9.49
C GLU A 81 -23.04 5.39 -9.43
N GLU A 82 -23.41 4.12 -9.55
CA GLU A 82 -22.45 3.01 -9.53
C GLU A 82 -21.41 3.11 -10.65
N ILE A 83 -21.86 3.38 -11.89
CA ILE A 83 -20.97 3.49 -13.05
C ILE A 83 -20.13 4.76 -12.98
N ARG A 84 -20.69 5.84 -12.43
CA ARG A 84 -19.98 7.09 -12.19
C ARG A 84 -18.80 6.88 -11.24
N GLU A 85 -19.01 6.15 -10.15
CA GLU A 85 -17.94 5.82 -9.20
C GLU A 85 -16.88 4.92 -9.86
N GLU A 86 -17.28 3.92 -10.64
CA GLU A 86 -16.32 3.10 -11.39
C GLU A 86 -15.51 3.92 -12.41
N LEU A 87 -16.13 4.87 -13.11
CA LEU A 87 -15.45 5.79 -14.03
C LEU A 87 -14.49 6.72 -13.29
N LYS A 88 -14.86 7.24 -12.11
CA LYS A 88 -13.96 8.05 -11.28
C LYS A 88 -12.76 7.26 -10.80
N ASN A 89 -12.96 6.04 -10.30
CA ASN A 89 -11.88 5.15 -9.90
C ASN A 89 -10.92 4.88 -11.08
N LEU A 90 -11.46 4.61 -12.27
CA LEU A 90 -10.65 4.42 -13.47
C LEU A 90 -9.93 5.71 -13.90
N TYR A 91 -10.54 6.88 -13.73
CA TYR A 91 -9.91 8.18 -13.97
C TYR A 91 -8.69 8.39 -13.08
N GLU A 92 -8.81 8.05 -11.78
CA GLU A 92 -7.70 8.09 -10.83
C GLU A 92 -6.56 7.17 -11.28
N ASP A 93 -6.89 5.97 -11.75
CA ASP A 93 -5.90 5.00 -12.25
C ASP A 93 -5.14 5.49 -13.45
N ILE A 94 -5.85 6.08 -14.40
CA ILE A 94 -5.26 6.66 -15.60
C ILE A 94 -4.35 7.82 -15.22
N ASN A 95 -4.81 8.71 -14.34
CA ASN A 95 -4.01 9.84 -13.88
C ASN A 95 -2.77 9.40 -13.12
N PHE A 96 -2.87 8.37 -12.29
CA PHE A 96 -1.72 7.76 -11.65
C PHE A 96 -0.70 7.26 -12.68
N GLN A 97 -1.12 6.46 -13.67
CA GLN A 97 -0.22 5.95 -14.70
C GLN A 97 0.37 7.05 -15.60
N ARG A 98 -0.40 8.10 -15.90
CA ARG A 98 0.09 9.27 -16.64
C ARG A 98 1.08 10.07 -15.83
N HIS A 99 0.87 10.20 -14.52
CA HIS A 99 1.83 10.83 -13.63
C HIS A 99 3.17 10.10 -13.64
N LEU A 100 3.14 8.75 -13.64
CA LEU A 100 4.36 7.94 -13.79
C LEU A 100 5.05 8.15 -15.14
N LYS A 101 4.28 8.20 -16.24
CA LYS A 101 4.80 8.36 -17.61
C LYS A 101 5.30 9.78 -17.91
N SER A 102 4.79 10.79 -17.20
CA SER A 102 5.16 12.20 -17.30
C SER A 102 6.53 12.48 -16.67
N LYS A 103 7.57 11.81 -17.17
CA LYS A 103 8.95 12.00 -16.71
C LYS A 103 9.53 13.30 -17.25
N GLY A 104 9.42 14.35 -16.44
CA GLY A 104 10.37 15.45 -16.40
C GLY A 104 11.41 15.29 -15.29
N THR A 105 11.43 14.15 -14.59
CA THR A 105 12.31 13.88 -13.45
C THR A 105 13.04 12.57 -13.67
N ILE A 106 14.37 12.64 -13.78
CA ILE A 106 15.23 11.46 -13.87
C ILE A 106 15.31 10.89 -12.44
N LEU A 107 14.62 9.77 -12.18
CA LEU A 107 14.85 8.99 -10.96
C LEU A 107 16.22 8.31 -11.09
N ASP A 108 17.08 8.51 -10.08
CA ASP A 108 18.30 7.74 -9.93
C ASP A 108 17.97 6.28 -9.57
N ARG A 109 18.89 5.33 -9.82
CA ARG A 109 18.66 3.88 -9.57
C ARG A 109 18.25 3.60 -8.13
N LYS A 110 18.79 4.37 -7.18
CA LYS A 110 18.54 4.25 -5.73
C LYS A 110 17.36 5.08 -5.23
N GLN A 111 16.53 5.58 -6.14
CA GLN A 111 15.35 6.37 -5.82
C GLN A 111 14.08 5.59 -6.10
N TRP A 112 13.09 5.83 -5.25
CA TRP A 112 11.75 5.33 -5.42
C TRP A 112 10.74 6.42 -5.08
N MET A 113 9.54 6.30 -5.63
CA MET A 113 8.50 7.31 -5.52
C MET A 113 7.27 6.72 -4.84
N LEU A 114 6.84 7.34 -3.75
CA LEU A 114 5.52 7.16 -3.16
C LEU A 114 4.55 8.12 -3.83
N THR A 115 3.37 7.65 -4.19
CA THR A 115 2.26 8.47 -4.67
C THR A 115 1.01 8.15 -3.88
N ILE A 116 0.28 9.20 -3.49
CA ILE A 116 -1.00 9.06 -2.78
C ILE A 116 -2.09 9.69 -3.63
N ALA A 117 -3.25 9.02 -3.76
CA ALA A 117 -4.43 9.55 -4.41
C ALA A 117 -5.71 9.21 -3.62
N GLY A 118 -6.71 10.09 -3.70
CA GLY A 118 -8.00 9.98 -3.03
C GLY A 118 -8.59 11.36 -2.72
N ASP A 119 -9.77 11.38 -2.08
CA ASP A 119 -10.59 12.58 -1.86
C ASP A 119 -9.87 13.69 -1.07
N ALA A 120 -8.97 13.33 -0.15
CA ALA A 120 -8.21 14.29 0.64
C ALA A 120 -6.93 14.80 -0.07
N VAL A 121 -6.65 14.30 -1.28
CA VAL A 121 -5.48 14.68 -2.07
C VAL A 121 -5.91 15.62 -3.20
N LYS A 122 -5.45 16.87 -3.13
CA LYS A 122 -5.61 17.89 -4.19
C LYS A 122 -4.37 17.91 -5.08
N TYR A 123 -4.47 18.64 -6.20
CA TYR A 123 -3.36 18.86 -7.13
C TYR A 123 -2.13 19.43 -6.39
N GLY A 124 -1.14 18.58 -6.14
CA GLY A 124 0.09 18.94 -5.44
C GLY A 124 -0.07 19.27 -3.95
N GLY A 125 -1.18 18.86 -3.31
CA GLY A 125 -1.42 19.13 -1.89
C GLY A 125 -2.19 18.01 -1.20
N THR A 126 -1.83 17.69 0.03
CA THR A 126 -2.53 16.73 0.90
C THR A 126 -2.41 17.20 2.36
N SER A 127 -3.17 16.59 3.27
CA SER A 127 -2.96 16.82 4.71
C SER A 127 -1.56 16.37 5.12
N ALA A 128 -0.85 17.25 5.83
CA ALA A 128 0.49 16.94 6.34
C ALA A 128 0.46 15.70 7.24
N ASP A 129 -0.54 15.58 8.11
CA ASP A 129 -0.67 14.44 9.03
C ASP A 129 -0.91 13.12 8.28
N LEU A 130 -1.74 13.17 7.22
CA LEU A 130 -2.05 12.01 6.37
C LEU A 130 -0.82 11.47 5.64
N LEU A 131 0.04 12.39 5.20
CA LEU A 131 1.30 12.06 4.57
C LEU A 131 2.32 11.56 5.59
N MET A 132 2.60 12.35 6.63
CA MET A 132 3.66 12.08 7.60
C MET A 132 3.43 10.74 8.30
N THR A 133 2.17 10.41 8.61
CA THR A 133 1.82 9.09 9.14
C THR A 133 2.31 7.97 8.22
N ARG A 134 2.09 8.06 6.91
CA ARG A 134 2.52 7.02 5.95
C ARG A 134 4.04 7.02 5.74
N VAL A 135 4.65 8.20 5.68
CA VAL A 135 6.11 8.35 5.61
C VAL A 135 6.79 7.65 6.79
N ASP A 136 6.25 7.81 8.01
CA ASP A 136 6.79 7.17 9.21
C ASP A 136 6.63 5.64 9.18
N ARG A 137 5.50 5.14 8.66
CA ARG A 137 5.27 3.68 8.50
C ARG A 137 6.20 3.09 7.44
N ILE A 138 6.41 3.80 6.34
CA ILE A 138 7.36 3.42 5.28
C ILE A 138 8.79 3.41 5.82
N SER A 139 9.18 4.45 6.56
CA SER A 139 10.50 4.51 7.21
C SER A 139 10.70 3.33 8.16
N SER A 140 9.69 3.01 8.97
CA SER A 140 9.73 1.84 9.85
C SER A 140 9.86 0.54 9.07
N MET A 141 9.06 0.36 8.02
CA MET A 141 9.10 -0.82 7.14
C MET A 141 10.47 -0.98 6.49
N PHE A 142 11.04 0.11 5.97
CA PHE A 142 12.36 0.13 5.35
C PHE A 142 13.45 -0.37 6.32
N TYR A 143 13.55 0.22 7.52
CA TYR A 143 14.58 -0.20 8.47
C TYR A 143 14.37 -1.64 8.97
N ARG A 144 13.13 -2.11 9.07
CA ARG A 144 12.82 -3.51 9.41
C ARG A 144 13.27 -4.46 8.31
N THR A 145 13.08 -4.09 7.05
CA THR A 145 13.58 -4.85 5.90
C THR A 145 15.10 -4.92 5.91
N VAL A 146 15.80 -3.79 6.15
CA VAL A 146 17.26 -3.76 6.28
C VAL A 146 17.74 -4.68 7.41
N GLU A 147 17.17 -4.55 8.61
CA GLU A 147 17.52 -5.39 9.77
C GLU A 147 17.36 -6.89 9.44
N ARG A 148 16.25 -7.27 8.79
CA ARG A 148 15.97 -8.65 8.38
C ARG A 148 16.99 -9.15 7.36
N MET A 149 17.29 -8.38 6.32
CA MET A 149 18.25 -8.78 5.28
C MET A 149 19.67 -8.91 5.84
N LEU A 150 20.02 -8.11 6.86
CA LEU A 150 21.24 -8.24 7.65
C LEU A 150 21.20 -9.39 8.67
N LYS A 151 20.09 -10.14 8.75
CA LYS A 151 19.85 -11.26 9.69
C LYS A 151 19.96 -10.84 11.17
N ILE A 152 19.55 -9.61 11.46
CA ILE A 152 19.47 -9.10 12.83
C ILE A 152 18.18 -9.64 13.48
N PRO A 153 18.22 -10.13 14.73
CA PRO A 153 17.02 -10.56 15.43
C PRO A 153 15.99 -9.43 15.58
N TYR A 154 14.70 -9.78 15.50
CA TYR A 154 13.63 -8.80 15.61
C TYR A 154 13.67 -8.03 16.94
N ARG A 155 13.82 -6.70 16.87
CA ARG A 155 13.75 -5.84 18.06
C ARG A 155 12.29 -5.59 18.49
N THR A 156 11.97 -5.96 19.73
CA THR A 156 10.67 -5.68 20.38
C THR A 156 10.61 -4.28 21.01
N GLY A 157 11.77 -3.68 21.30
CA GLY A 157 11.92 -2.34 21.88
C GLY A 157 13.16 -1.61 21.38
N GLY A 158 13.31 -0.35 21.77
CA GLY A 158 14.47 0.49 21.40
C GLY A 158 14.43 0.98 19.94
N GLY A 159 15.13 2.09 19.66
CA GLY A 159 15.21 2.68 18.31
C GLY A 159 16.06 1.85 17.34
N VAL A 160 15.98 2.18 16.04
CA VAL A 160 16.94 1.67 15.04
C VAL A 160 18.35 2.12 15.46
N SER A 161 19.32 1.21 15.35
CA SER A 161 20.70 1.50 15.77
C SER A 161 21.30 2.65 14.96
N LYS A 162 22.19 3.43 15.59
CA LYS A 162 22.85 4.56 14.92
C LYS A 162 23.62 4.09 13.67
N LYS A 163 24.30 2.96 13.77
CA LYS A 163 25.03 2.34 12.65
C LYS A 163 24.11 2.10 11.45
N ILE A 164 22.94 1.48 11.64
CA ILE A 164 22.00 1.24 10.53
C ILE A 164 21.49 2.55 9.92
N LYS A 165 21.21 3.58 10.73
CA LYS A 165 20.77 4.88 10.21
C LYS A 165 21.85 5.59 9.41
N ASP A 166 23.10 5.49 9.86
CA ASP A 166 24.26 6.09 9.19
C ASP A 166 24.58 5.33 7.88
N ASP A 167 24.44 3.99 7.89
CA ASP A 167 24.73 3.12 6.75
C ASP A 167 23.60 3.07 5.70
N TYR A 168 22.34 3.27 6.12
CA TYR A 168 21.13 3.16 5.29
C TYR A 168 20.17 4.34 5.53
N GLY A 169 20.61 5.55 5.22
CA GLY A 169 19.80 6.76 5.41
C GLY A 169 18.66 6.87 4.41
N LEU A 170 17.42 7.02 4.88
CA LEU A 170 16.25 7.32 4.05
C LEU A 170 16.02 8.84 3.98
N PHE A 171 16.14 9.41 2.79
CA PHE A 171 15.98 10.85 2.53
C PHE A 171 14.74 11.12 1.68
N ILE A 172 14.13 12.29 1.88
CA ILE A 172 13.01 12.80 1.05
C ILE A 172 13.55 13.96 0.21
N ASN A 173 13.42 13.87 -1.11
CA ASN A 173 14.12 14.80 -2.02
C ASN A 173 13.21 15.77 -2.78
N ALA A 174 12.06 15.31 -3.29
CA ALA A 174 11.17 16.14 -4.08
C ALA A 174 9.70 15.82 -3.81
N LEU A 175 8.90 16.89 -3.73
CA LEU A 175 7.44 16.83 -3.74
C LEU A 175 6.97 17.23 -5.15
N SER A 176 6.32 16.31 -5.87
CA SER A 176 5.87 16.57 -7.24
C SER A 176 4.43 17.11 -7.28
N PRO A 177 4.15 18.18 -8.05
CA PRO A 177 2.79 18.70 -8.20
C PRO A 177 2.02 17.91 -9.27
N ARG A 178 0.97 17.17 -8.86
CA ARG A 178 -0.26 16.80 -9.62
C ARG A 178 -1.06 15.70 -8.90
N SER A 179 -0.36 14.76 -8.28
CA SER A 179 -0.77 13.87 -7.18
C SER A 179 0.34 14.01 -6.13
N PHE A 180 0.04 14.04 -4.83
CA PHE A 180 1.11 14.29 -3.85
C PHE A 180 2.08 13.10 -3.85
N ALA A 181 3.14 13.22 -4.63
CA ALA A 181 4.15 12.20 -4.80
C ALA A 181 5.43 12.65 -4.09
N VAL A 182 5.94 11.77 -3.25
CA VAL A 182 7.15 11.98 -2.46
C VAL A 182 8.21 11.05 -3.01
N SER A 183 9.31 11.63 -3.51
CA SER A 183 10.49 10.84 -3.87
C SER A 183 11.36 10.62 -2.64
N PHE A 184 11.77 9.37 -2.49
CA PHE A 184 12.69 8.93 -1.47
C PHE A 184 14.00 8.50 -2.13
N GLN A 185 15.12 8.77 -1.48
CA GLN A 185 16.44 8.29 -1.88
C GLN A 185 17.14 7.60 -0.72
N LEU A 186 17.87 6.54 -1.04
CA LEU A 186 18.75 5.87 -0.10
C LEU A 186 20.15 6.45 -0.18
N GLY A 187 20.62 6.98 0.95
CA GLY A 187 22.03 7.29 1.15
C GLY A 187 22.73 6.08 1.76
N MET A 188 23.86 5.73 1.15
CA MET A 188 24.79 4.73 1.67
C MET A 188 26.17 5.39 1.81
N PRO A 189 27.00 4.93 2.75
CA PRO A 189 28.38 5.39 2.84
C PRO A 189 29.09 5.12 1.51
N GLU A 190 29.84 6.11 1.01
CA GLU A 190 30.71 5.89 -0.15
C GLU A 190 31.66 4.73 0.17
N PRO A 191 31.83 3.76 -0.75
CA PRO A 191 32.80 2.69 -0.55
C PRO A 191 34.17 3.35 -0.40
N GLN A 192 34.73 3.29 0.82
CA GLN A 192 36.11 3.71 1.06
C GLN A 192 36.99 2.92 0.09
N MET A 193 37.83 3.62 -0.69
CA MET A 193 38.86 2.95 -1.49
C MET A 193 39.65 2.02 -0.57
N ASP A 194 39.58 0.72 -0.85
CA ASP A 194 40.35 -0.30 -0.13
C ASP A 194 41.83 0.07 -0.19
N LEU A 195 42.39 0.47 0.95
CA LEU A 195 43.83 0.53 1.13
C LEU A 195 44.35 -0.91 1.15
N PRO A 196 45.33 -1.30 0.31
CA PRO A 196 45.68 -2.70 0.03
C PRO A 196 46.33 -3.50 1.19
N LEU A 197 46.22 -3.05 2.44
CA LEU A 197 47.00 -3.57 3.58
C LEU A 197 46.19 -3.98 4.80
N ALA A 198 44.86 -3.91 4.78
CA ALA A 198 44.04 -4.46 5.85
C ALA A 198 42.89 -5.28 5.25
N VAL A 199 43.00 -6.61 5.32
CA VAL A 199 41.85 -7.51 5.15
C VAL A 199 40.94 -7.28 6.35
N GLN A 200 40.12 -6.23 6.30
CA GLN A 200 38.96 -6.13 7.16
C GLN A 200 37.93 -7.13 6.62
N PRO A 201 37.23 -7.88 7.48
CA PRO A 201 36.13 -8.71 7.02
C PRO A 201 35.14 -7.78 6.33
N VAL A 202 34.81 -8.06 5.07
CA VAL A 202 33.72 -7.39 4.35
C VAL A 202 32.48 -7.57 5.22
N GLU A 203 32.12 -6.52 5.97
CA GLU A 203 30.86 -6.51 6.70
C GLU A 203 29.77 -6.76 5.66
N LYS A 204 28.83 -7.68 5.96
CA LYS A 204 27.71 -7.95 5.05
C LYS A 204 26.93 -6.65 4.87
N SER A 205 27.16 -5.97 3.76
CA SER A 205 26.31 -4.88 3.29
C SER A 205 25.29 -5.46 2.32
N VAL A 206 24.07 -4.95 2.42
CA VAL A 206 22.99 -5.24 1.47
C VAL A 206 22.93 -4.06 0.52
N ASP A 207 22.71 -4.28 -0.77
CA ASP A 207 22.58 -3.17 -1.71
C ASP A 207 21.25 -2.42 -1.46
N ALA A 208 21.26 -1.10 -1.63
CA ALA A 208 20.08 -0.25 -1.51
C ALA A 208 18.98 -0.70 -2.48
N ASP A 209 19.39 -1.10 -3.68
CA ASP A 209 18.46 -1.57 -4.71
C ASP A 209 17.77 -2.88 -4.28
N GLU A 210 18.51 -3.81 -3.68
CA GLU A 210 17.96 -5.07 -3.16
C GLU A 210 16.95 -4.84 -2.03
N VAL A 211 17.21 -3.87 -1.14
CA VAL A 211 16.27 -3.54 -0.05
C VAL A 211 14.96 -2.98 -0.60
N ILE A 212 15.04 -2.09 -1.60
CA ILE A 212 13.85 -1.52 -2.24
C ILE A 212 13.08 -2.63 -2.97
N ASP A 213 13.77 -3.48 -3.73
CA ASP A 213 13.13 -4.56 -4.50
C ASP A 213 12.42 -5.55 -3.59
N GLU A 214 13.10 -5.98 -2.52
CA GLU A 214 12.50 -6.89 -1.52
C GLU A 214 11.23 -6.29 -0.89
N MET A 215 11.23 -4.97 -0.61
CA MET A 215 10.06 -4.31 -0.07
C MET A 215 8.92 -4.18 -1.10
N MET A 216 9.25 -3.86 -2.35
CA MET A 216 8.27 -3.76 -3.45
C MET A 216 7.62 -5.12 -3.75
N ASP A 217 8.41 -6.19 -3.76
CA ASP A 217 7.92 -7.56 -3.97
C ASP A 217 6.99 -7.99 -2.83
N CYS A 218 7.38 -7.73 -1.57
CA CYS A 218 6.52 -8.02 -0.42
C CYS A 218 5.20 -7.22 -0.46
N LEU A 219 5.24 -5.95 -0.89
CA LEU A 219 4.04 -5.12 -1.06
C LEU A 219 3.14 -5.64 -2.19
N ALA A 220 3.72 -6.15 -3.28
CA ALA A 220 2.96 -6.76 -4.38
C ALA A 220 2.26 -8.06 -3.92
N LEU A 221 2.96 -8.92 -3.17
CA LEU A 221 2.37 -10.13 -2.56
C LEU A 221 1.26 -9.78 -1.56
N PHE A 222 1.48 -8.74 -0.75
CA PHE A 222 0.46 -8.22 0.16
C PHE A 222 -0.78 -7.70 -0.57
N GLU A 223 -0.62 -7.04 -1.73
CA GLU A 223 -1.75 -6.63 -2.57
C GLU A 223 -2.49 -7.82 -3.19
N ALA A 224 -1.78 -8.88 -3.52
CA ALA A 224 -2.36 -10.12 -4.05
C ALA A 224 -3.15 -10.94 -2.99
N ASP A 225 -3.07 -10.59 -1.70
CA ASP A 225 -3.51 -11.41 -0.56
C ASP A 225 -2.81 -12.80 -0.51
N ASP A 226 -1.59 -12.91 -1.05
CA ASP A 226 -0.80 -14.14 -1.02
C ASP A 226 0.01 -14.26 0.28
N SER A 227 -0.67 -14.69 1.35
CA SER A 227 -0.06 -14.83 2.67
C SER A 227 1.01 -15.93 2.74
N GLU A 228 0.88 -17.01 1.98
CA GLU A 228 1.78 -18.16 2.06
C GLU A 228 3.14 -17.80 1.46
N THR A 229 3.14 -17.22 0.25
CA THR A 229 4.36 -16.79 -0.41
C THR A 229 5.03 -15.64 0.36
N LEU A 230 4.24 -14.70 0.88
CA LEU A 230 4.78 -13.59 1.70
C LEU A 230 5.43 -14.10 2.98
N LYS A 231 4.80 -15.05 3.69
CA LYS A 231 5.37 -15.67 4.90
C LYS A 231 6.64 -16.46 4.59
N ALA A 232 6.67 -17.18 3.46
CA ALA A 232 7.84 -17.91 3.00
C ALA A 232 9.02 -16.99 2.63
N GLN A 233 8.74 -15.84 1.99
CA GLN A 233 9.76 -14.85 1.63
C GLN A 233 10.33 -14.13 2.86
N ILE A 234 9.48 -13.77 3.82
CA ILE A 234 9.92 -13.09 5.05
C ILE A 234 10.63 -14.06 6.01
N GLY A 235 10.14 -15.29 6.12
CA GLY A 235 10.72 -16.39 6.91
C GLY A 235 10.57 -16.24 8.42
N ASP A 236 10.92 -15.08 8.99
CA ASP A 236 10.77 -14.79 10.42
C ASP A 236 9.33 -14.33 10.75
N GLU A 237 8.71 -15.00 11.72
CA GLU A 237 7.31 -14.74 12.12
C GLU A 237 7.14 -13.29 12.60
N SER A 238 8.03 -12.76 13.44
CA SER A 238 7.88 -11.41 14.00
C SER A 238 8.05 -10.32 12.95
N TYR A 239 8.98 -10.50 12.01
CA TYR A 239 9.10 -9.60 10.85
C TYR A 239 7.87 -9.68 9.94
N PHE A 240 7.28 -10.86 9.76
CA PHE A 240 6.06 -11.03 8.96
C PHE A 240 4.87 -10.31 9.61
N GLU A 241 4.61 -10.55 10.90
CA GLU A 241 3.49 -9.89 11.60
C GLU A 241 3.65 -8.35 11.56
N ASN A 242 4.88 -7.86 11.75
CA ASN A 242 5.21 -6.43 11.68
C ASN A 242 5.00 -5.86 10.27
N PHE A 243 5.49 -6.56 9.24
CA PHE A 243 5.34 -6.13 7.84
C PHE A 243 3.86 -6.01 7.47
N VAL A 244 3.05 -7.02 7.77
CA VAL A 244 1.60 -7.01 7.50
C VAL A 244 0.92 -5.85 8.24
N GLY A 245 1.26 -5.64 9.51
CA GLY A 245 0.73 -4.53 10.29
C GLY A 245 1.07 -3.15 9.67
N LEU A 246 2.33 -2.94 9.30
CA LEU A 246 2.77 -1.71 8.64
C LEU A 246 2.16 -1.54 7.24
N ALA A 247 2.06 -2.61 6.46
CA ALA A 247 1.48 -2.59 5.13
C ALA A 247 -0.02 -2.24 5.18
N LYS A 248 -0.75 -2.73 6.18
CA LYS A 248 -2.12 -2.27 6.46
C LYS A 248 -2.15 -0.78 6.78
N GLU A 249 -1.25 -0.28 7.62
CA GLU A 249 -1.19 1.16 7.92
C GLU A 249 -0.82 2.03 6.72
N ILE A 250 -0.04 1.52 5.78
CA ILE A 250 0.30 2.22 4.54
C ILE A 250 -0.87 2.20 3.56
N ALA A 251 -1.62 1.09 3.50
CA ALA A 251 -2.70 0.87 2.56
C ALA A 251 -3.81 1.95 2.63
N PRO A 252 -4.60 2.09 1.54
CA PRO A 252 -5.75 3.00 1.51
C PRO A 252 -6.68 2.81 2.71
N ASP A 253 -7.06 3.92 3.34
CA ASP A 253 -8.10 3.94 4.38
C ASP A 253 -9.50 3.84 3.76
N GLY A 254 -9.63 4.15 2.46
CA GLY A 254 -10.86 4.07 1.71
C GLY A 254 -11.89 5.15 2.07
N LYS A 255 -11.44 6.22 2.75
CA LYS A 255 -12.18 7.46 3.01
C LYS A 255 -11.47 8.66 2.37
N ASN A 256 -10.24 8.91 2.80
CA ASN A 256 -9.41 10.06 2.40
C ASN A 256 -8.39 9.67 1.34
N VAL A 257 -7.94 8.41 1.38
CA VAL A 257 -6.98 7.83 0.44
C VAL A 257 -7.57 6.57 -0.14
N ASN A 258 -7.62 6.52 -1.47
CA ASN A 258 -8.16 5.40 -2.25
C ASN A 258 -7.03 4.58 -2.90
N LEU A 259 -5.86 5.20 -3.13
CA LEU A 259 -4.72 4.56 -3.75
C LEU A 259 -3.41 5.02 -3.12
N VAL A 260 -2.52 4.04 -2.88
CA VAL A 260 -1.13 4.27 -2.51
C VAL A 260 -0.23 3.53 -3.49
N GLY A 261 0.51 4.27 -4.29
CA GLY A 261 1.40 3.75 -5.32
C GLY A 261 2.86 3.88 -4.94
N PHE A 262 3.65 2.90 -5.32
CA PHE A 262 5.10 2.91 -5.25
C PHE A 262 5.68 2.68 -6.64
N THR A 263 6.79 3.32 -6.96
CA THR A 263 7.44 3.16 -8.27
C THR A 263 8.94 3.26 -8.13
N THR A 264 9.65 2.30 -8.71
CA THR A 264 11.11 2.28 -8.84
C THR A 264 11.47 2.20 -10.32
N VAL A 265 12.70 2.60 -10.67
CA VAL A 265 13.22 2.46 -12.04
C VAL A 265 14.31 1.38 -12.05
N ARG A 266 14.06 0.28 -12.76
CA ARG A 266 15.04 -0.80 -12.96
C ARG A 266 15.39 -0.91 -14.43
N ASN A 267 16.67 -0.74 -14.74
CA ASN A 267 17.18 -0.80 -16.13
C ASN A 267 16.41 0.11 -17.12
N GLY A 268 15.88 1.25 -16.63
CA GLY A 268 15.08 2.18 -17.43
C GLY A 268 13.59 1.82 -17.55
N VAL A 269 13.14 0.74 -16.93
CA VAL A 269 11.74 0.31 -16.87
C VAL A 269 11.16 0.65 -15.49
N ASP A 270 9.96 1.24 -15.48
CA ASP A 270 9.22 1.52 -14.25
C ASP A 270 8.59 0.23 -13.72
N THR A 271 8.83 -0.08 -12.45
CA THR A 271 8.13 -1.18 -11.75
C THR A 271 7.18 -0.59 -10.71
N PRO A 272 5.89 -0.41 -11.05
CA PRO A 272 4.91 0.14 -10.14
C PRO A 272 4.25 -0.95 -9.28
N VAL A 273 4.01 -0.64 -8.00
CA VAL A 273 3.16 -1.42 -7.10
C VAL A 273 2.08 -0.50 -6.57
N ALA A 274 0.80 -0.84 -6.78
CA ALA A 274 -0.32 0.00 -6.36
C ALA A 274 -1.20 -0.75 -5.35
N LEU A 275 -1.26 -0.24 -4.13
CA LEU A 275 -2.14 -0.73 -3.08
C LEU A 275 -3.54 -0.09 -3.24
N ARG A 276 -4.55 -0.94 -3.37
CA ARG A 276 -5.94 -0.52 -3.67
C ARG A 276 -6.93 -1.10 -2.67
N LYS A 277 -6.66 -2.32 -2.19
CA LYS A 277 -7.53 -2.97 -1.20
C LYS A 277 -7.51 -2.19 0.12
N LYS A 278 -8.70 -1.80 0.57
CA LYS A 278 -8.93 -1.17 1.88
C LYS A 278 -8.46 -2.09 3.00
N ARG A 279 -7.97 -1.51 4.09
CA ARG A 279 -7.50 -2.24 5.28
C ARG A 279 -8.47 -3.34 5.74
N LYS A 280 -9.75 -2.98 5.86
CA LYS A 280 -10.85 -3.86 6.33
C LYS A 280 -11.20 -5.02 5.40
N ASN A 281 -10.85 -4.93 4.11
CA ASN A 281 -11.24 -5.93 3.11
C ASN A 281 -10.13 -6.96 2.85
N ARG A 282 -9.02 -6.88 3.58
CA ARG A 282 -7.87 -7.78 3.39
C ARG A 282 -8.03 -9.05 4.20
N LYS A 283 -7.64 -10.18 3.58
CA LYS A 283 -7.67 -11.50 4.22
C LYS A 283 -6.41 -11.76 5.03
N ILE A 284 -5.29 -11.12 4.68
CA ILE A 284 -4.04 -11.23 5.43
C ILE A 284 -4.20 -10.52 6.78
N ALA A 285 -4.08 -11.29 7.85
CA ALA A 285 -3.99 -10.78 9.21
C ALA A 285 -2.53 -10.83 9.67
N PRO A 286 -2.08 -9.90 10.53
CA PRO A 286 -0.75 -9.96 11.12
C PRO A 286 -0.49 -11.28 11.83
N LYS A 287 -1.55 -11.93 12.34
CA LYS A 287 -1.49 -13.23 12.97
C LYS A 287 -2.64 -14.11 12.48
N GLU A 288 -2.37 -15.39 12.25
CA GLU A 288 -3.41 -16.39 11.96
C GLU A 288 -4.37 -16.49 13.14
N ARG A 289 -5.67 -16.35 12.86
CA ARG A 289 -6.72 -16.51 13.87
C ARG A 289 -6.74 -17.98 14.33
N PRO A 290 -6.86 -18.27 15.63
CA PRO A 290 -7.17 -19.63 16.08
C PRO A 290 -8.49 -20.09 15.46
N GLU A 291 -8.68 -21.40 15.27
CA GLU A 291 -9.89 -21.96 14.63
C GLU A 291 -11.17 -21.49 15.33
N ALA A 292 -12.29 -21.43 14.59
CA ALA A 292 -13.55 -20.85 15.04
C ALA A 292 -14.13 -21.47 16.34
N GLU A 293 -13.68 -22.68 16.70
CA GLU A 293 -14.07 -23.37 17.94
C GLU A 293 -13.45 -22.77 19.21
N GLU A 294 -12.35 -22.01 19.12
CA GLU A 294 -11.69 -21.37 20.28
C GLU A 294 -12.07 -19.89 20.47
N GLN A 295 -12.85 -19.31 19.55
CA GLN A 295 -13.21 -17.89 19.55
C GLN A 295 -14.54 -17.64 20.28
N GLU A 296 -14.52 -16.78 21.30
CA GLU A 296 -15.72 -16.37 22.04
C GLU A 296 -16.45 -15.18 21.36
N GLY A 297 -15.93 -14.66 20.25
CA GLY A 297 -16.56 -13.62 19.43
C GLY A 297 -15.63 -12.48 18.99
N PHE A 298 -16.12 -11.65 18.08
CA PHE A 298 -15.46 -10.42 17.63
C PHE A 298 -15.86 -9.23 18.50
N PHE A 299 -14.93 -8.31 18.70
CA PHE A 299 -15.22 -7.03 19.35
C PHE A 299 -14.74 -5.85 18.50
N GLN A 300 -15.46 -4.74 18.61
CA GLN A 300 -15.05 -3.44 18.13
C GLN A 300 -15.27 -2.45 19.28
N LEU A 301 -14.20 -1.80 19.71
CA LEU A 301 -14.24 -0.88 20.86
C LEU A 301 -13.60 0.45 20.47
N SER A 302 -14.24 1.54 20.83
CA SER A 302 -13.71 2.89 20.64
C SER A 302 -13.36 3.53 21.98
N GLY A 303 -12.24 4.26 22.02
CA GLY A 303 -11.79 4.95 23.23
C GLY A 303 -10.41 5.56 23.06
N ARG A 304 -9.89 6.17 24.12
CA ARG A 304 -8.53 6.71 24.13
C ARG A 304 -7.53 5.63 24.48
N LEU A 305 -6.50 5.45 23.65
CA LEU A 305 -5.45 4.49 23.92
C LEU A 305 -4.55 5.00 25.05
N VAL A 306 -4.55 4.30 26.18
CA VAL A 306 -3.79 4.65 27.37
C VAL A 306 -2.91 3.49 27.79
N ARG A 307 -1.68 3.76 28.21
CA ARG A 307 -0.70 2.78 28.72
C ARG A 307 -0.38 1.64 27.73
N ALA A 308 0.86 1.61 27.23
CA ALA A 308 1.41 0.44 26.55
C ALA A 308 2.46 -0.25 27.42
N TYR A 309 2.31 -1.55 27.65
CA TYR A 309 3.28 -2.37 28.38
C TYR A 309 3.83 -3.45 27.46
N SER A 310 5.16 -3.50 27.34
CA SER A 310 5.89 -4.48 26.53
C SER A 310 6.82 -5.27 27.46
N PRO A 311 6.46 -6.51 27.83
CA PRO A 311 7.32 -7.33 28.68
C PRO A 311 8.56 -7.79 27.92
N ASP A 312 9.70 -7.87 28.60
CA ASP A 312 10.87 -8.53 28.06
C ASP A 312 10.61 -10.05 28.10
N HIS A 313 10.65 -10.73 26.94
CA HIS A 313 10.50 -12.20 26.76
C HIS A 313 9.06 -12.77 26.67
N GLU A 314 8.02 -11.95 26.59
CA GLU A 314 6.67 -12.44 26.26
C GLU A 314 6.34 -12.30 24.77
N LYS A 315 5.41 -13.10 24.26
CA LYS A 315 4.90 -12.92 22.88
C LYS A 315 3.95 -11.73 22.75
N TYR A 316 3.31 -11.34 23.86
CA TYR A 316 2.28 -10.31 23.88
C TYR A 316 2.63 -9.21 24.86
N GLY A 317 2.46 -7.97 24.41
CA GLY A 317 2.29 -6.82 25.28
C GLY A 317 0.82 -6.56 25.54
N THR A 318 0.55 -5.50 26.31
CA THR A 318 -0.82 -5.12 26.66
C THR A 318 -1.01 -3.61 26.54
N VAL A 319 -2.12 -3.22 25.95
CA VAL A 319 -2.59 -1.84 25.93
C VAL A 319 -3.89 -1.70 26.72
N SER A 320 -4.17 -0.51 27.22
CA SER A 320 -5.46 -0.20 27.84
C SER A 320 -6.24 0.79 26.99
N LEU A 321 -7.52 0.53 26.75
CA LEU A 321 -8.43 1.43 26.06
C LEU A 321 -9.36 2.04 27.10
N LEU A 322 -9.35 3.38 27.21
CA LEU A 322 -10.25 4.13 28.08
C LEU A 322 -11.49 4.52 27.28
N GLN A 323 -12.63 3.89 27.55
CA GLN A 323 -13.88 4.20 26.86
C GLN A 323 -14.45 5.56 27.31
N LYS A 324 -14.96 6.34 26.35
CA LYS A 324 -15.56 7.67 26.57
C LYS A 324 -16.87 7.58 27.38
N GLU A 325 -17.69 6.56 27.10
CA GLU A 325 -19.04 6.40 27.67
C GLU A 325 -19.03 5.86 29.11
N THR A 326 -18.21 4.83 29.37
CA THR A 326 -18.22 4.09 30.64
C THR A 326 -17.10 4.53 31.59
N GLY A 327 -16.06 5.20 31.07
CA GLY A 327 -14.82 5.45 31.80
C GLY A 327 -14.05 4.16 32.15
N GLU A 328 -14.47 3.01 31.65
CA GLU A 328 -13.86 1.72 31.93
C GLU A 328 -12.52 1.58 31.16
N LYS A 329 -11.55 0.95 31.82
CA LYS A 329 -10.25 0.61 31.22
C LYS A 329 -10.27 -0.83 30.76
N ILE A 330 -10.32 -1.04 29.45
CA ILE A 330 -10.33 -2.36 28.84
C ILE A 330 -8.91 -2.76 28.47
N LYS A 331 -8.46 -3.93 28.92
CA LYS A 331 -7.14 -4.48 28.60
C LYS A 331 -7.18 -5.30 27.31
N ILE A 332 -6.27 -5.02 26.39
CA ILE A 332 -6.15 -5.70 25.08
C ILE A 332 -4.72 -6.23 24.94
N TYR A 333 -4.59 -7.47 24.49
CA TYR A 333 -3.32 -8.16 24.23
C TYR A 333 -2.89 -7.91 22.79
N VAL A 334 -1.65 -7.45 22.62
CA VAL A 334 -1.09 -7.05 21.33
C VAL A 334 0.22 -7.79 21.12
N PRO A 335 0.45 -8.47 19.99
CA PRO A 335 1.76 -9.05 19.68
C PRO A 335 2.88 -8.02 19.78
N LEU A 336 4.01 -8.38 20.40
CA LEU A 336 5.16 -7.46 20.52
C LEU A 336 5.76 -7.08 19.17
N SER A 337 5.57 -7.92 18.16
CA SER A 337 5.92 -7.69 16.76
C SER A 337 5.26 -6.44 16.17
N ILE A 338 4.03 -6.11 16.55
CA ILE A 338 3.31 -4.94 16.00
C ILE A 338 3.18 -3.79 17.01
N MET A 339 3.41 -4.07 18.30
CA MET A 339 3.24 -3.10 19.38
C MET A 339 3.93 -1.77 19.10
N LYS A 340 5.21 -1.82 18.72
CA LYS A 340 6.02 -0.60 18.57
C LYS A 340 5.67 0.22 17.34
N ASP A 341 5.61 -0.42 16.18
CA ASP A 341 5.57 0.32 14.90
C ASP A 341 4.13 0.59 14.41
N VAL A 342 3.13 -0.14 14.96
CA VAL A 342 1.72 -0.06 14.58
C VAL A 342 0.85 0.51 15.70
N VAL A 343 0.99 0.03 16.95
CA VAL A 343 0.05 0.37 18.04
C VAL A 343 0.48 1.57 18.88
N GLN A 344 1.74 1.62 19.33
CA GLN A 344 2.29 2.75 20.10
C GLN A 344 2.15 4.13 19.44
N PRO A 345 2.19 4.29 18.11
CA PRO A 345 1.98 5.59 17.48
C PRO A 345 0.60 6.20 17.73
N TYR A 346 -0.38 5.40 18.14
CA TYR A 346 -1.72 5.85 18.53
C TYR A 346 -1.84 6.16 20.04
N TYR A 347 -0.72 6.22 20.77
CA TYR A 347 -0.75 6.52 22.20
C TYR A 347 -1.37 7.89 22.46
N GLU A 348 -2.29 7.96 23.43
CA GLU A 348 -3.11 9.14 23.77
C GLU A 348 -4.11 9.59 22.70
N GLU A 349 -4.15 8.94 21.54
CA GLU A 349 -5.14 9.17 20.49
C GLU A 349 -6.46 8.45 20.77
N PHE A 350 -7.54 8.98 20.19
CA PHE A 350 -8.82 8.31 20.12
C PHE A 350 -8.84 7.31 18.97
N VAL A 351 -9.06 6.05 19.30
CA VAL A 351 -8.96 4.94 18.35
C VAL A 351 -10.14 4.00 18.45
N THR A 352 -10.42 3.34 17.34
CA THR A 352 -11.24 2.15 17.27
C THR A 352 -10.31 0.95 17.12
N ILE A 353 -10.40 0.00 18.06
CA ILE A 353 -9.69 -1.28 18.01
C ILE A 353 -10.68 -2.39 17.69
N GLN A 354 -10.30 -3.23 16.74
CA GLN A 354 -11.00 -4.46 16.39
C GLN A 354 -10.14 -5.66 16.75
N GLY A 355 -10.80 -6.75 17.11
CA GLY A 355 -10.13 -7.98 17.50
C GLY A 355 -11.07 -9.11 17.86
N TYR A 356 -10.50 -10.17 18.42
CA TYR A 356 -11.22 -11.38 18.80
C TYR A 356 -11.01 -11.71 20.27
N MET A 357 -11.98 -12.43 20.86
CA MET A 357 -11.88 -12.95 22.21
C MET A 357 -11.47 -14.42 22.21
N GLU A 358 -10.47 -14.76 23.02
CA GLU A 358 -10.03 -16.13 23.25
C GLU A 358 -9.83 -16.30 24.77
N LYS A 359 -10.48 -17.30 25.38
CA LYS A 359 -10.35 -17.61 26.82
C LYS A 359 -10.56 -16.38 27.72
N LYS A 360 -11.61 -15.57 27.46
CA LYS A 360 -11.92 -14.29 28.14
C LYS A 360 -10.86 -13.19 28.02
N LYS A 361 -9.87 -13.32 27.13
CA LYS A 361 -8.89 -12.28 26.81
C LYS A 361 -9.19 -11.68 25.45
N ARG A 362 -8.96 -10.37 25.31
CA ARG A 362 -9.15 -9.62 24.06
C ARG A 362 -7.83 -9.52 23.32
N TYR A 363 -7.78 -10.02 22.10
CA TYR A 363 -6.60 -9.98 21.24
C TYR A 363 -6.79 -8.96 20.12
N TYR A 364 -5.73 -8.21 19.83
CA TYR A 364 -5.68 -7.19 18.79
C TYR A 364 -5.70 -7.80 17.39
N GLU A 365 -6.39 -7.14 16.47
CA GLU A 365 -6.31 -7.42 15.03
C GLU A 365 -6.08 -6.16 14.19
N GLU A 366 -6.79 -5.07 14.49
CA GLU A 366 -6.70 -3.81 13.73
C GLU A 366 -6.93 -2.60 14.65
N ILE A 367 -6.33 -1.47 14.29
CA ILE A 367 -6.52 -0.17 14.91
C ILE A 367 -6.69 0.91 13.85
N ALA A 368 -7.54 1.87 14.13
CA ALA A 368 -7.69 3.06 13.32
C ALA A 368 -8.01 4.24 14.24
N LEU A 369 -7.73 5.47 13.79
CA LEU A 369 -8.31 6.66 14.43
C LEU A 369 -9.82 6.54 14.44
N ALA A 370 -10.43 6.85 15.59
CA ALA A 370 -11.87 6.97 15.68
C ALA A 370 -12.30 8.23 14.93
N ASP A 371 -13.42 8.18 14.20
CA ASP A 371 -14.07 9.40 13.75
C ASP A 371 -14.56 10.15 15.00
N GLU A 372 -14.24 11.43 15.13
CA GLU A 372 -14.80 12.25 16.23
C GLU A 372 -16.33 12.30 16.09
N GLU A 373 -17.04 11.78 17.08
CA GLU A 373 -18.43 12.15 17.39
C GLU A 373 -18.47 13.34 18.35
#